data_AF-B8DSK2-F1
#
_entry.id   AF-B8DSK2-F1
#
_cell.length_a   1.000
_cell.length_b   1.000
_cell.length_c   1.000
_cell.angle_alpha   90.00
_cell.angle_beta   90.00
_cell.angle_gamma   90.00
#
_symmetry.space_group_name_H-M   'P 1'
#
loop_
_entity.id
_entity.type
_entity.pdbx_description
1 polymer ?
#
loop_
_entity_poly.entity_id
_entity_poly.type
_entity_poly.pdbx_seq_one_letter_code
_entity_poly.pdbx_strand_id
1 'polypeptide(L)'
;MQRQVEADKAKAAGLLNVYTTQLSSKKPGLQAAGRTWTYETILGQYRELKAKYPNALLVWGPDYTNYSRSGHPSDYYVMLSGETFATAQAAKGWCTANGYGSEDCLPVHLAQ
;
A
#
# COMPACT_ATOMS: atom_id res chain seq x y z
N MET A 1 12.22 7.59 5.61
CA MET A 1 11.22 7.14 4.62
C MET A 1 11.88 6.36 3.48
N GLN A 2 12.72 7.00 2.66
CA GLN A 2 13.34 6.38 1.47
C GLN A 2 14.03 5.04 1.75
N ARG A 3 14.83 4.94 2.84
CA ARG A 3 15.46 3.68 3.24
C ARG A 3 14.47 2.51 3.41
N GLN A 4 13.27 2.78 3.94
CA GLN A 4 12.25 1.75 4.11
C GLN A 4 11.67 1.30 2.77
N VAL A 5 11.37 2.26 1.89
CA VAL A 5 10.88 1.96 0.53
C VAL A 5 11.90 1.13 -0.25
N GLU A 6 13.17 1.50 -0.21
CA GLU A 6 14.24 0.75 -0.88
C GLU A 6 14.40 -0.67 -0.29
N ALA A 7 14.26 -0.82 1.02
CA ALA A 7 14.31 -2.14 1.66
C ALA A 7 13.14 -3.05 1.25
N ASP A 8 11.96 -2.47 1.01
CA ASP A 8 10.76 -3.22 0.62
C ASP A 8 10.67 -3.46 -0.89
N LYS A 9 11.43 -2.73 -1.71
CA LYS A 9 11.40 -2.77 -3.18
C LYS A 9 11.63 -4.18 -3.76
N ALA A 10 12.61 -4.90 -3.22
CA ALA A 10 12.92 -6.26 -3.66
C ALA A 10 11.75 -7.23 -3.39
N LYS A 11 11.02 -7.06 -2.29
CA LYS A 11 9.84 -7.87 -1.97
C LYS A 11 8.65 -7.46 -2.82
N ALA A 12 8.48 -6.17 -3.08
CA ALA A 12 7.40 -5.65 -3.91
C ALA A 12 7.51 -6.11 -5.38
N ALA A 13 8.72 -6.37 -5.88
CA ALA A 13 8.92 -6.98 -7.20
C ALA A 13 8.23 -8.36 -7.34
N GLY A 14 8.11 -9.12 -6.24
CA GLY A 14 7.36 -10.39 -6.21
C GLY A 14 5.84 -10.21 -6.33
N LEU A 15 5.32 -8.98 -6.27
CA LEU A 15 3.89 -8.66 -6.33
C LEU A 15 3.45 -8.16 -7.73
N LEU A 16 4.35 -8.05 -8.71
CA LEU A 16 4.07 -7.44 -10.02
C LEU A 16 3.12 -8.23 -10.94
N ASN A 17 2.87 -9.50 -10.65
CA ASN A 17 2.04 -10.39 -11.48
C ASN A 17 0.95 -11.12 -10.67
N VAL A 18 0.67 -10.63 -9.45
CA VAL A 18 -0.30 -11.23 -8.53
C VAL A 18 -1.13 -10.13 -7.90
N TYR A 19 -2.32 -10.49 -7.41
CA TYR A 19 -3.11 -9.56 -6.62
C TYR A 19 -2.54 -9.48 -5.20
N THR A 20 -2.55 -8.28 -4.64
CA THR A 20 -2.32 -8.02 -3.21
C THR A 20 -3.40 -7.05 -2.73
N THR A 21 -3.30 -6.54 -1.50
CA THR A 21 -4.23 -5.54 -0.98
C THR A 21 -3.52 -4.29 -0.52
N GLN A 22 -4.01 -3.13 -0.94
CA GLN A 22 -3.63 -1.84 -0.40
C GLN A 22 -4.41 -1.58 0.89
N LEU A 23 -3.70 -1.41 2.01
CA LEU A 23 -4.25 -1.11 3.33
C LEU A 23 -4.31 0.40 3.60
N SER A 24 -3.42 1.16 2.99
CA SER A 24 -3.47 2.62 3.06
C SER A 24 -2.64 3.25 1.96
N SER A 25 -2.97 4.50 1.63
CA SER A 25 -2.11 5.38 0.84
C SER A 25 -2.11 6.77 1.46
N LYS A 26 -0.94 7.38 1.57
CA LYS A 26 -0.77 8.71 2.17
C LYS A 26 0.36 9.49 1.50
N LYS A 27 0.23 10.81 1.48
CA LYS A 27 1.28 11.72 1.03
C LYS A 27 1.56 12.79 2.08
N PRO A 28 2.81 13.26 2.21
CA PRO A 28 3.12 14.40 3.06
C PRO A 28 2.25 15.61 2.69
N GLY A 29 1.75 16.33 3.68
CA GLY A 29 0.85 17.48 3.50
C GLY A 29 -0.61 17.11 3.24
N LEU A 30 -0.97 15.83 3.08
CA LEU A 30 -2.36 15.40 3.02
C LEU A 30 -3.07 15.73 4.34
N GLN A 31 -4.27 16.30 4.27
CA GLN A 31 -5.14 16.46 5.43
C GLN A 31 -6.20 15.36 5.40
N ALA A 32 -6.13 14.42 6.35
CA ALA A 32 -7.07 13.31 6.46
C ALA A 32 -7.08 12.76 7.88
N ALA A 33 -8.21 12.21 8.33
CA ALA A 33 -8.40 11.73 9.70
C ALA A 33 -8.06 12.78 10.78
N GLY A 34 -8.44 14.04 10.53
CA GLY A 34 -8.23 15.14 11.48
C GLY A 34 -6.77 15.59 11.66
N ARG A 35 -5.83 15.14 10.81
CA ARG A 35 -4.41 15.52 10.89
C ARG A 35 -3.79 15.83 9.54
N THR A 36 -2.70 16.59 9.57
CA THR A 36 -1.77 16.71 8.45
C THR A 36 -0.76 15.57 8.50
N TRP A 37 -0.65 14.82 7.41
CA TRP A 37 0.27 13.70 7.31
C TRP A 37 1.68 14.19 7.01
N THR A 38 2.64 13.63 7.73
CA THR A 38 4.08 13.89 7.63
C THR A 38 4.80 12.58 7.34
N TYR A 39 6.08 12.62 6.95
CA TYR A 39 6.84 11.40 6.73
C TYR A 39 6.86 10.49 7.96
N GLU A 40 6.95 11.08 9.16
CA GLU A 40 6.99 10.36 10.44
C GLU A 40 5.66 9.68 10.73
N THR A 41 4.54 10.36 10.51
CA THR A 41 3.20 9.81 10.80
C THR A 41 2.78 8.75 9.77
N ILE A 42 3.23 8.87 8.51
CA ILE A 42 3.09 7.82 7.49
C ILE A 42 3.93 6.60 7.88
N LEU A 43 5.19 6.79 8.27
CA LEU A 43 6.06 5.68 8.69
C LEU A 43 5.55 5.01 9.96
N GLY A 44 4.99 5.77 10.91
CA GLY A 44 4.33 5.25 12.11
C GLY A 44 3.17 4.32 11.75
N GLN A 45 2.27 4.77 10.87
CA GLN A 45 1.16 3.94 10.39
C GLN A 45 1.67 2.66 9.69
N TYR A 46 2.71 2.77 8.85
CA TYR A 46 3.30 1.59 8.23
C TYR A 46 3.83 0.59 9.28
N ARG A 47 4.47 1.07 10.35
CA ARG A 47 4.99 0.19 11.42
C ARG A 47 3.87 -0.51 12.19
N GLU A 48 2.77 0.18 12.46
CA GLU A 48 1.57 -0.44 13.06
C GLU A 48 1.01 -1.55 12.17
N LEU A 49 0.89 -1.27 10.85
CA LEU A 49 0.47 -2.28 9.89
C LEU A 49 1.48 -3.42 9.76
N LYS A 50 2.79 -3.16 9.83
CA LYS A 50 3.84 -4.18 9.78
C LYS A 50 3.84 -5.09 11.01
N ALA A 51 3.50 -4.54 12.17
CA ALA A 51 3.34 -5.31 13.40
C ALA A 51 2.10 -6.23 13.31
N LYS A 52 1.01 -5.76 12.69
CA LYS A 52 -0.22 -6.56 12.47
C LYS A 52 -0.07 -7.58 11.33
N TYR A 53 0.60 -7.18 10.25
CA TYR A 53 0.83 -7.95 9.04
C TYR A 53 2.34 -7.99 8.75
N PRO A 54 3.05 -9.05 9.17
CA PRO A 54 4.50 -9.15 9.00
C PRO A 54 4.96 -9.05 7.54
N ASN A 55 4.09 -9.35 6.57
CA ASN A 55 4.35 -9.23 5.15
C ASN A 55 4.19 -7.80 4.59
N ALA A 56 3.65 -6.86 5.37
CA ALA A 56 3.31 -5.54 4.87
C ALA A 56 4.51 -4.81 4.26
N LEU A 57 4.29 -4.13 3.14
CA LEU A 57 5.34 -3.42 2.40
C LEU A 57 4.97 -1.96 2.25
N LEU A 58 5.99 -1.09 2.29
CA LEU A 58 5.85 0.31 1.96
C LEU A 58 6.46 0.57 0.58
N VAL A 59 5.64 1.01 -0.37
CA VAL A 59 6.08 1.30 -1.73
C VAL A 59 5.82 2.75 -2.10
N TRP A 60 6.60 3.27 -3.05
CA TRP A 60 6.38 4.57 -3.65
C TRP A 60 5.47 4.43 -4.87
N GLY A 61 4.26 5.00 -4.82
CA GLY A 61 3.25 4.87 -5.86
C GLY A 61 3.75 5.19 -7.27
N PRO A 62 4.51 6.29 -7.49
CA PRO A 62 5.06 6.63 -8.80
C PRO A 62 6.02 5.61 -9.42
N ASP A 63 6.53 4.64 -8.66
CA ASP A 63 7.33 3.54 -9.22
C ASP A 63 6.46 2.52 -10.00
N TYR A 64 5.13 2.66 -9.98
CA TYR A 64 4.20 1.69 -10.55
C TYR A 64 3.14 2.36 -11.45
N THR A 65 2.96 1.83 -12.66
CA THR A 65 2.08 2.37 -13.71
C THR A 65 0.60 2.33 -13.35
N ASN A 66 0.17 1.40 -12.51
CA ASN A 66 -1.22 1.32 -12.03
C ASN A 66 -1.58 2.45 -11.05
N TYR A 67 -0.58 3.08 -10.42
CA TYR A 67 -0.77 4.26 -9.56
C TYR A 67 -0.57 5.59 -10.29
N SER A 68 0.06 5.57 -11.48
CA SER A 68 0.10 6.71 -12.41
C SER A 68 -1.18 6.80 -13.25
N ARG A 69 -2.34 6.92 -12.60
CA ARG A 69 -3.61 7.09 -13.33
C ARG A 69 -3.62 8.50 -13.96
N SER A 70 -3.76 8.56 -15.29
CA SER A 70 -3.88 9.79 -16.10
C SER A 70 -2.61 10.64 -16.26
N GLY A 71 -1.42 10.03 -16.32
CA GLY A 71 -0.18 10.77 -16.66
C GLY A 71 0.34 11.68 -15.53
N HIS A 72 -0.27 11.62 -14.34
CA HIS A 72 0.23 12.27 -13.14
C HIS A 72 0.73 11.20 -12.15
N PRO A 73 2.00 11.25 -11.73
CA PRO A 73 2.44 10.42 -10.62
C PRO A 73 1.62 10.80 -9.39
N SER A 74 0.89 9.83 -8.84
CA SER A 74 0.28 9.99 -7.54
C SER A 74 1.41 9.91 -6.52
N ASP A 75 1.90 11.04 -6.01
CA ASP A 75 2.98 11.15 -5.00
C ASP A 75 2.57 10.57 -3.63
N TYR A 76 2.19 9.30 -3.59
CA TYR A 76 1.69 8.61 -2.42
C TYR A 76 2.63 7.47 -2.03
N TYR A 77 2.88 7.39 -0.74
CA TYR A 77 3.35 6.16 -0.11
C TYR A 77 2.18 5.22 0.05
N VAL A 78 2.33 4.02 -0.49
CA VAL A 78 1.30 2.98 -0.47
C VAL A 78 1.75 1.87 0.47
N MET A 79 0.86 1.49 1.39
CA MET A 79 1.07 0.41 2.34
C MET A 79 0.29 -0.81 1.86
N LEU A 80 1.01 -1.85 1.46
CA LEU A 80 0.46 -3.11 0.98
C LEU A 80 0.46 -4.13 2.11
N SER A 81 -0.47 -5.09 2.10
CA SER A 81 -0.43 -6.22 3.04
C SER A 81 0.74 -7.17 2.78
N GLY A 82 1.22 -7.22 1.53
CA GLY A 82 2.25 -8.15 1.07
C GLY A 82 1.74 -9.58 0.85
N GLU A 83 0.47 -9.84 1.14
CA GLU A 83 -0.20 -11.10 0.82
C GLU A 83 -0.44 -11.22 -0.68
N THR A 84 -0.40 -12.44 -1.21
CA THR A 84 -0.59 -12.72 -2.63
C THR A 84 -1.87 -13.52 -2.86
N PHE A 85 -2.59 -13.15 -3.92
CA PHE A 85 -3.86 -13.75 -4.27
C PHE A 85 -3.93 -14.01 -5.77
N ALA A 86 -4.57 -15.12 -6.13
CA ALA A 86 -4.79 -15.48 -7.53
C ALA A 86 -5.83 -14.57 -8.23
N THR A 87 -6.74 -13.95 -7.47
CA THR A 87 -7.81 -13.12 -8.03
C THR A 87 -8.10 -11.89 -7.16
N ALA A 88 -8.65 -10.83 -7.78
CA ALA A 88 -9.13 -9.65 -7.07
C ALA A 88 -10.22 -9.98 -6.03
N GLN A 89 -11.06 -10.98 -6.31
CA GLN A 89 -12.12 -11.41 -5.39
C GLN A 89 -11.54 -12.06 -4.13
N ALA A 90 -10.47 -12.86 -4.26
CA ALA A 90 -9.78 -13.45 -3.11
C ALA A 90 -9.10 -12.37 -2.25
N ALA A 91 -8.44 -11.40 -2.88
CA ALA A 91 -7.86 -10.25 -2.20
C ALA A 91 -8.93 -9.42 -1.45
N LYS A 92 -10.08 -9.16 -2.08
CA LYS A 92 -11.22 -8.50 -1.43
C LYS A 92 -11.77 -9.32 -0.26
N GLY A 93 -11.87 -10.63 -0.41
CA GLY A 93 -12.29 -11.54 0.67
C GLY A 93 -11.36 -11.46 1.88
N TRP A 94 -10.05 -11.36 1.64
CA TRP A 94 -9.07 -11.17 2.71
C TRP A 94 -9.27 -9.84 3.45
N CYS A 95 -9.55 -8.74 2.74
CA CYS A 95 -9.87 -7.45 3.37
C CYS A 95 -11.05 -7.58 4.34
N THR A 96 -12.17 -8.15 3.88
CA THR A 96 -13.37 -8.34 4.70
C THR A 96 -13.12 -9.26 5.89
N ALA A 97 -12.39 -10.37 5.69
CA ALA A 97 -12.03 -11.30 6.77
C ALA A 97 -11.15 -10.64 7.86
N ASN A 98 -10.39 -9.61 7.50
CA ASN A 98 -9.54 -8.84 8.41
C ASN A 98 -10.25 -7.62 9.03
N GLY A 99 -11.56 -7.48 8.80
CA GLY A 99 -12.39 -6.41 9.37
C GLY A 99 -12.27 -5.06 8.66
N TYR A 100 -11.69 -5.02 7.45
CA TYR A 100 -11.62 -3.80 6.66
C TYR A 100 -12.92 -3.55 5.89
N GLY A 101 -13.37 -2.29 5.89
CA GLY A 101 -14.42 -1.80 5.00
C GLY A 101 -13.95 -1.75 3.55
N SER A 102 -14.91 -1.58 2.63
CA SER A 102 -14.64 -1.55 1.18
C SER A 102 -13.73 -0.40 0.74
N GLU A 103 -13.66 0.68 1.52
CA GLU A 103 -12.82 1.85 1.27
C GLU A 103 -11.48 1.79 2.02
N ASP A 104 -11.36 0.92 3.04
CA ASP A 104 -10.20 0.84 3.92
C ASP A 104 -9.15 -0.17 3.43
N CYS A 105 -9.56 -1.11 2.56
CA CYS A 105 -8.68 -2.10 1.98
C CYS A 105 -9.13 -2.43 0.55
N LEU A 106 -8.23 -2.26 -0.41
CA LEU A 106 -8.53 -2.40 -1.83
C LEU A 106 -7.69 -3.51 -2.46
N PRO A 107 -8.28 -4.39 -3.29
CA PRO A 107 -7.51 -5.30 -4.12
C PRO A 107 -6.73 -4.50 -5.16
N VAL A 108 -5.43 -4.72 -5.24
CA VAL A 108 -4.55 -4.05 -6.20
C VAL A 108 -3.67 -5.06 -6.91
N HIS A 109 -3.29 -4.73 -8.13
CA HIS A 109 -2.30 -5.44 -8.91
C HIS A 109 -1.19 -4.44 -9.25
N LEU A 110 0.01 -4.67 -8.74
CA LEU A 110 1.14 -3.79 -9.04
C LEU A 110 1.56 -4.01 -10.49
N ALA A 111 1.76 -2.93 -11.23
CA ALA A 111 2.36 -2.98 -12.56
C ALA A 111 3.50 -1.97 -12.59
N GLN A 112 4.66 -2.36 -13.13
CA GLN A 112 5.81 -1.47 -13.34
C GLN A 112 5.93 -1.13 -14.81
#